data_AF-A0A8I0TX02-F1
#
_entry.id   AF-A0A8I0TX02-F1
#
_cell.length_a   1.000
_cell.length_b   1.000
_cell.length_c   1.000
_cell.angle_alpha   90.00
_cell.angle_beta   90.00
_cell.angle_gamma   90.00
#
_symmetry.space_group_name_H-M   'P 1'
#
loop_
_entity.id
_entity.type
_entity.pdbx_description
1 polymer ?
#
loop_
_entity_poly.entity_id
_entity_poly.type
_entity_poly.pdbx_seq_one_letter_code
_entity_poly.pdbx_strand_id
1 'polypeptide(L)'
;MSNTAERADQVIAALHAGHDHLASVVRGLDAADLTRKSGAVEWDVSQVLSHLGSGAVTGRAVLDGALDGTGPKGAEFNKSAWARWDAMSPGERAERFVSADEELVARYESLDARTREALRITLGFLHVPVDVATLAGLRLGEVTFHTWDVEVTFDPAAVPGARREGTPARPDRVAHRPPRPG
;
A
#
# COMPACT_ATOMS: atom_id res chain seq x y z
N MET A 1 -7.68 -23.30 -16.46
CA MET A 1 -7.83 -21.83 -16.42
C MET A 1 -6.94 -21.26 -17.50
N SER A 2 -7.17 -20.03 -17.98
CA SER A 2 -6.24 -19.39 -18.90
C SER A 2 -5.04 -18.82 -18.14
N ASN A 3 -3.89 -18.70 -18.82
CA ASN A 3 -2.64 -18.16 -18.25
C ASN A 3 -2.86 -16.75 -17.63
N THR A 4 -3.78 -15.95 -18.18
CA THR A 4 -4.12 -14.63 -17.66
C THR A 4 -4.83 -14.67 -16.30
N ALA A 5 -5.80 -15.56 -16.12
CA ALA A 5 -6.50 -15.73 -14.84
C ALA A 5 -5.55 -16.25 -13.75
N GLU A 6 -4.72 -17.24 -14.09
CA GLU A 6 -3.70 -17.77 -13.17
C GLU A 6 -2.70 -16.70 -12.74
N ARG A 7 -2.27 -15.83 -13.67
CA ARG A 7 -1.41 -14.68 -13.34
C ARG A 7 -2.12 -13.68 -12.43
N ALA A 8 -3.40 -13.40 -12.65
CA ALA A 8 -4.17 -12.54 -11.77
C ALA A 8 -4.23 -13.12 -10.35
N ASP A 9 -4.51 -14.42 -10.21
CA ASP A 9 -4.55 -15.10 -8.91
C ASP A 9 -3.22 -14.98 -8.15
N GLN A 10 -2.10 -15.22 -8.83
CA GLN A 10 -0.76 -15.12 -8.25
C GLN A 10 -0.44 -13.70 -7.76
N VAL A 11 -0.74 -12.69 -8.57
CA VAL A 11 -0.46 -11.29 -8.23
C VAL A 11 -1.37 -10.81 -7.10
N ILE A 12 -2.64 -11.22 -7.08
CA ILE A 12 -3.58 -10.87 -6.00
C ILE A 12 -3.14 -11.52 -4.69
N ALA A 13 -2.69 -12.78 -4.71
CA ALA A 13 -2.14 -13.43 -3.53
C ALA A 13 -0.86 -12.75 -3.02
N ALA A 14 0.01 -12.29 -3.93
CA ALA A 14 1.20 -11.51 -3.55
C ALA A 14 0.83 -10.14 -2.97
N LEU A 15 -0.21 -9.48 -3.47
CA LEU A 15 -0.74 -8.24 -2.91
C LEU A 15 -1.26 -8.43 -1.49
N HIS A 16 -2.04 -9.48 -1.23
CA HIS A 16 -2.50 -9.82 0.12
C HIS A 16 -1.32 -10.02 1.06
N ALA A 17 -0.33 -10.84 0.67
CA ALA A 17 0.85 -11.05 1.49
C ALA A 17 1.64 -9.76 1.76
N GLY A 18 1.74 -8.87 0.77
CA GLY A 18 2.36 -7.55 0.92
C GLY A 18 1.58 -6.63 1.87
N HIS A 19 0.26 -6.64 1.77
CA HIS A 19 -0.65 -5.94 2.69
C HIS A 19 -0.44 -6.40 4.13
N ASP A 20 -0.52 -7.71 4.38
CA ASP A 20 -0.35 -8.29 5.72
C ASP A 20 0.99 -7.92 6.34
N HIS A 21 2.05 -7.98 5.53
CA HIS A 21 3.41 -7.62 5.96
C HIS A 21 3.48 -6.15 6.36
N LEU A 22 3.08 -5.23 5.48
CA LEU A 22 3.14 -3.80 5.77
C LEU A 22 2.20 -3.42 6.92
N ALA A 23 1.00 -4.01 7.01
CA ALA A 23 0.10 -3.82 8.15
C ALA A 23 0.76 -4.28 9.47
N SER A 24 1.52 -5.39 9.45
CA SER A 24 2.29 -5.84 10.61
C SER A 24 3.41 -4.87 10.99
N VAL A 25 4.12 -4.31 10.02
CA VAL A 25 5.14 -3.27 10.26
C VAL A 25 4.48 -2.05 10.91
N VAL A 26 3.39 -1.55 10.32
CA VAL A 26 2.65 -0.37 10.78
C VAL A 26 2.14 -0.53 12.21
N ARG A 27 1.60 -1.70 12.59
CA ARG A 27 1.17 -1.98 13.98
C ARG A 27 2.30 -1.89 15.00
N GLY A 28 3.56 -2.06 14.58
CA GLY A 28 4.73 -1.96 15.44
C GLY A 28 5.29 -0.54 15.59
N LEU A 29 4.84 0.43 14.80
CA LEU A 29 5.35 1.81 14.81
C LEU A 29 4.73 2.62 15.94
N ASP A 30 5.54 3.45 16.59
CA ASP A 30 5.05 4.48 17.51
C ASP A 30 4.94 5.86 16.83
N ALA A 31 4.42 6.86 17.55
CA ALA A 31 4.24 8.22 17.01
C ALA A 31 5.57 8.88 16.57
N ALA A 32 6.69 8.55 17.21
CA ALA A 32 7.99 9.08 16.83
C ALA A 32 8.53 8.38 15.57
N ASP A 33 8.27 7.08 15.42
CA ASP A 33 8.63 6.31 14.24
C ASP A 33 7.93 6.84 12.98
N LEU A 34 6.65 7.24 13.08
CA LEU A 34 5.85 7.74 11.96
C LEU A 34 6.36 9.05 11.34
N THR A 35 7.11 9.84 12.09
CA THR A 35 7.65 11.15 11.63
C THR A 35 9.13 11.07 11.25
N ARG A 36 9.71 9.87 11.25
CA ARG A 36 11.07 9.66 10.73
C ARG A 36 11.09 9.76 9.22
N LYS A 37 12.21 10.24 8.69
CA LYS A 37 12.50 10.26 7.26
C LYS A 37 12.47 8.83 6.69
N SER A 38 11.76 8.64 5.58
CA SER A 38 11.67 7.37 4.87
C SER A 38 12.78 7.20 3.83
N GLY A 39 12.83 6.02 3.19
CA GLY A 39 13.65 5.76 1.99
C GLY A 39 13.30 6.68 0.82
N ALA A 40 12.03 7.08 0.70
CA ALA A 40 11.60 8.17 -0.15
C ALA A 40 11.99 9.49 0.52
N VAL A 41 13.20 9.98 0.22
CA VAL A 41 13.89 11.03 0.99
C VAL A 41 13.15 12.37 1.15
N GLU A 42 12.06 12.60 0.42
CA GLU A 42 11.19 13.77 0.55
C GLU A 42 10.02 13.57 1.52
N TRP A 43 9.81 12.34 1.99
CA TRP A 43 8.67 11.93 2.80
C TRP A 43 9.11 11.33 4.14
N ASP A 44 8.37 11.64 5.19
CA ASP A 44 8.35 10.83 6.40
C ASP A 44 7.58 9.51 6.19
N VAL A 45 7.73 8.57 7.12
CA VAL A 45 7.04 7.27 7.08
C VAL A 45 5.53 7.44 6.94
N SER A 46 4.91 8.38 7.66
CA SER A 46 3.47 8.61 7.58
C SER A 46 3.01 9.13 6.22
N GLN A 47 3.84 9.91 5.53
CA GLN A 47 3.57 10.42 4.18
C GLN A 47 3.64 9.30 3.14
N VAL A 48 4.54 8.32 3.30
CA VAL A 48 4.53 7.10 2.48
C VAL A 48 3.23 6.33 2.67
N LEU A 49 2.77 6.16 3.91
CA LEU A 49 1.49 5.50 4.21
C LEU A 49 0.29 6.29 3.66
N SER A 50 0.36 7.63 3.69
CA SER A 50 -0.63 8.53 3.07
C SER A 50 -0.73 8.32 1.56
N HIS A 51 0.41 8.26 0.87
CA HIS A 51 0.50 7.98 -0.57
C HIS A 51 -0.10 6.61 -0.89
N LEU A 52 0.30 5.58 -0.16
CA LEU A 52 -0.24 4.22 -0.37
C LEU A 52 -1.74 4.13 -0.11
N GLY A 53 -2.22 4.76 0.96
CA GLY A 53 -3.63 4.72 1.36
C GLY A 53 -4.54 5.49 0.40
N SER A 54 -4.14 6.68 -0.02
CA SER A 54 -4.85 7.42 -1.07
C SER A 54 -4.78 6.71 -2.44
N GLY A 55 -3.66 6.05 -2.73
CA GLY A 55 -3.50 5.14 -3.86
C GLY A 55 -4.46 3.95 -3.80
N ALA A 56 -4.75 3.40 -2.61
CA ALA A 56 -5.72 2.32 -2.45
C ALA A 56 -7.15 2.77 -2.79
N VAL A 57 -7.55 3.94 -2.29
CA VAL A 57 -8.87 4.55 -2.57
C VAL A 57 -9.06 4.83 -4.06
N THR A 58 -8.05 5.42 -4.70
CA THR A 58 -8.12 5.75 -6.13
C THR A 58 -8.02 4.52 -7.02
N GLY A 59 -7.17 3.56 -6.67
CA GLY A 59 -7.07 2.26 -7.34
C GLY A 59 -8.37 1.47 -7.28
N ARG A 60 -9.05 1.47 -6.12
CA ARG A 60 -10.38 0.85 -5.98
C ARG A 60 -11.41 1.52 -6.87
N ALA A 61 -11.43 2.86 -6.91
CA ALA A 61 -12.35 3.59 -7.77
C ALA A 61 -12.13 3.32 -9.27
N VAL A 62 -10.88 3.05 -9.69
CA VAL A 62 -10.57 2.62 -11.06
C VAL A 62 -11.13 1.22 -11.33
N LEU A 63 -10.93 0.28 -10.41
CA LEU A 63 -11.43 -1.09 -10.55
C LEU A 63 -12.98 -1.13 -10.58
N ASP A 64 -13.62 -0.45 -9.64
CA ASP A 64 -15.09 -0.33 -9.57
C ASP A 64 -15.64 0.34 -10.83
N GLY A 65 -15.01 1.43 -11.29
CA GLY A 65 -15.44 2.10 -12.52
C GLY A 65 -15.33 1.23 -13.78
N ALA A 66 -14.38 0.30 -13.84
CA ALA A 66 -14.29 -0.67 -14.93
C ALA A 66 -15.38 -1.74 -14.83
N LEU A 67 -15.69 -2.21 -13.62
CA LEU A 67 -16.70 -3.23 -13.37
C LEU A 67 -18.12 -2.72 -13.62
N ASP A 68 -18.39 -1.47 -13.25
CA ASP A 68 -19.67 -0.80 -13.46
C ASP A 68 -19.83 -0.25 -14.89
N GLY A 69 -18.77 -0.30 -15.71
CA GLY A 69 -18.75 0.28 -17.06
C GLY A 69 -18.83 1.81 -17.09
N THR A 70 -18.59 2.49 -15.96
CA THR A 70 -18.62 3.96 -15.88
C THR A 70 -17.30 4.62 -16.28
N GLY A 71 -16.23 3.84 -16.37
CA GLY A 71 -14.88 4.35 -16.57
C GLY A 71 -14.31 5.04 -15.32
N PRO A 72 -13.10 5.65 -15.43
CA PRO A 72 -12.44 6.29 -14.30
C PRO A 72 -13.19 7.55 -13.81
N LYS A 73 -13.19 7.79 -12.49
CA LYS A 73 -13.84 8.96 -11.86
C LYS A 73 -13.20 10.32 -12.20
N GLY A 74 -12.04 10.33 -12.87
CA GLY A 74 -11.33 11.53 -13.31
C GLY A 74 -10.42 12.17 -12.26
N ALA A 75 -9.68 13.22 -12.67
CA ALA A 75 -8.62 13.82 -11.85
C ALA A 75 -9.12 14.51 -10.58
N GLU A 76 -10.31 15.13 -10.60
CA GLU A 76 -10.87 15.81 -9.43
C GLU A 76 -11.19 14.84 -8.29
N PHE A 77 -11.62 13.61 -8.61
CA PHE A 77 -11.79 12.57 -7.60
C PHE A 77 -10.45 12.25 -6.93
N ASN A 78 -9.38 12.05 -7.70
CA ASN A 78 -8.05 11.74 -7.16
C ASN A 78 -7.54 12.88 -6.27
N LYS A 79 -7.65 14.14 -6.71
CA LYS A 79 -7.29 15.32 -5.91
C LYS A 79 -8.06 15.37 -4.59
N SER A 80 -9.36 15.05 -4.60
CA SER A 80 -10.17 15.01 -3.39
C SER A 80 -9.76 13.86 -2.45
N ALA A 81 -9.27 12.74 -2.99
CA ALA A 81 -8.71 11.67 -2.18
C ALA A 81 -7.41 12.15 -1.53
N TRP A 82 -6.45 12.64 -2.31
CA TRP A 82 -5.17 13.16 -1.80
C TRP A 82 -5.37 14.22 -0.71
N ALA A 83 -6.20 15.23 -0.96
CA ALA A 83 -6.45 16.29 0.01
C ALA A 83 -6.99 15.77 1.35
N ARG A 84 -7.83 14.72 1.34
CA ARG A 84 -8.33 14.10 2.58
C ARG A 84 -7.23 13.39 3.35
N TRP A 85 -6.33 12.70 2.66
CA TRP A 85 -5.21 11.99 3.27
C TRP A 85 -4.10 12.94 3.75
N ASP A 86 -3.83 14.01 3.00
CA ASP A 86 -2.89 15.06 3.36
C ASP A 86 -3.32 15.79 4.64
N ALA A 87 -4.62 15.94 4.87
CA ALA A 87 -5.18 16.57 6.06
C ALA A 87 -5.11 15.71 7.34
N MET A 88 -4.84 14.41 7.23
CA MET A 88 -4.77 13.49 8.38
C MET A 88 -3.48 13.69 9.17
N SER A 89 -3.55 13.45 10.49
CA SER A 89 -2.37 13.32 11.33
C SER A 89 -1.55 12.07 10.96
N PRO A 90 -0.25 12.00 11.33
CA PRO A 90 0.58 10.82 11.07
C PRO A 90 -0.03 9.50 11.58
N GLY A 91 -0.61 9.51 12.79
CA GLY A 91 -1.26 8.33 13.37
C GLY A 91 -2.51 7.91 12.60
N GLU A 92 -3.34 8.87 12.19
CA GLU A 92 -4.52 8.60 11.37
C GLU A 92 -4.14 8.03 10.00
N ARG A 93 -3.09 8.56 9.34
CA ARG A 93 -2.59 8.01 8.07
C ARG A 93 -2.19 6.55 8.22
N ALA A 94 -1.49 6.22 9.30
CA ALA A 94 -1.04 4.86 9.57
C ALA A 94 -2.22 3.89 9.80
N GLU A 95 -3.17 4.26 10.66
CA GLU A 95 -4.37 3.46 10.92
C GLU A 95 -5.24 3.29 9.67
N ARG A 96 -5.53 4.40 8.98
CA ARG A 96 -6.42 4.41 7.82
C ARG A 96 -5.80 3.71 6.62
N PHE A 97 -4.47 3.72 6.47
CA PHE A 97 -3.77 3.00 5.41
C PHE A 97 -4.12 1.52 5.46
N VAL A 98 -4.08 0.90 6.63
CA VAL A 98 -4.35 -0.54 6.80
C VAL A 98 -5.75 -0.86 6.27
N SER A 99 -6.78 -0.16 6.74
CA SER A 99 -8.15 -0.43 6.27
C SER A 99 -8.35 -0.14 4.79
N ALA A 100 -7.79 0.96 4.27
CA ALA A 100 -7.97 1.33 2.86
C ALA A 100 -7.30 0.33 1.89
N ASP A 101 -6.13 -0.16 2.27
CA ASP A 101 -5.40 -1.16 1.48
C ASP A 101 -6.06 -2.53 1.55
N GLU A 102 -6.55 -2.94 2.73
CA GLU A 102 -7.34 -4.16 2.92
C GLU A 102 -8.60 -4.14 2.04
N GLU A 103 -9.32 -3.02 2.01
CA GLU A 103 -10.50 -2.86 1.15
C GLU A 103 -10.20 -3.04 -0.33
N LEU A 104 -9.04 -2.55 -0.81
CA LEU A 104 -8.63 -2.73 -2.20
C LEU A 104 -8.23 -4.19 -2.47
N VAL A 105 -7.48 -4.83 -1.58
CA VAL A 105 -7.08 -6.25 -1.71
C VAL A 105 -8.33 -7.13 -1.75
N ALA A 106 -9.22 -6.99 -0.76
CA ALA A 106 -10.47 -7.73 -0.71
C ALA A 106 -11.32 -7.52 -1.97
N ARG A 107 -11.26 -6.31 -2.56
CA ARG A 107 -11.96 -6.03 -3.82
C ARG A 107 -11.40 -6.84 -4.98
N TYR A 108 -10.09 -6.98 -5.12
CA TYR A 108 -9.50 -7.88 -6.12
C TYR A 108 -9.85 -9.35 -5.86
N GLU A 109 -9.82 -9.78 -4.60
CA GLU A 109 -10.11 -11.16 -4.22
C GLU A 109 -11.57 -11.55 -4.52
N SER A 110 -12.49 -10.60 -4.43
CA SER A 110 -13.91 -10.79 -4.75
C SER A 110 -14.19 -11.07 -6.24
N LEU A 111 -13.23 -10.79 -7.13
CA LEU A 111 -13.41 -11.02 -8.57
C LEU A 111 -13.44 -12.52 -8.86
N ASP A 112 -14.46 -12.96 -9.59
CA ASP A 112 -14.50 -14.33 -10.11
C ASP A 112 -13.49 -14.55 -11.26
N ALA A 113 -13.23 -15.82 -11.57
CA ALA A 113 -12.26 -16.20 -12.61
C ALA A 113 -12.58 -15.60 -13.99
N ARG A 114 -13.87 -15.47 -14.32
CA ARG A 114 -14.32 -14.93 -15.61
C ARG A 114 -14.00 -13.44 -15.71
N THR A 115 -14.24 -12.70 -14.63
CA THR A 115 -13.97 -11.28 -14.51
C THR A 115 -12.47 -11.02 -14.55
N ARG A 116 -11.67 -11.82 -13.83
CA ARG A 116 -10.20 -11.74 -13.87
C ARG A 116 -9.64 -11.90 -15.29
N GLU A 117 -10.26 -12.76 -16.09
CA GLU A 117 -9.86 -13.01 -17.48
C GLU A 117 -10.33 -11.91 -18.46
N ALA A 118 -11.60 -11.51 -18.35
CA ALA A 118 -12.27 -10.72 -19.38
C ALA A 118 -12.24 -9.21 -19.15
N LEU A 119 -12.12 -8.75 -17.90
CA LEU A 119 -12.19 -7.32 -17.58
C LEU A 119 -11.03 -6.57 -18.26
N ARG A 120 -11.36 -5.44 -18.89
CA ARG A 120 -10.39 -4.53 -19.51
C ARG A 120 -10.55 -3.16 -18.91
N ILE A 121 -9.44 -2.63 -18.38
CA ILE A 121 -9.44 -1.47 -17.49
C ILE A 121 -8.66 -0.35 -18.17
N THR A 122 -9.34 0.76 -18.42
CA THR A 122 -8.70 1.95 -18.98
C THR A 122 -8.02 2.73 -17.87
N LEU A 123 -6.71 2.94 -18.02
CA LEU A 123 -5.93 3.80 -17.15
C LEU A 123 -5.69 5.13 -17.88
N GLY A 124 -5.98 6.25 -17.21
CA GLY A 124 -5.92 7.59 -17.84
C GLY A 124 -4.53 8.00 -18.37
N PHE A 125 -3.48 7.25 -18.04
CA PHE A 125 -2.10 7.48 -18.48
C PHE A 125 -1.60 6.44 -19.51
N LEU A 126 -2.39 5.43 -19.85
CA LEU A 126 -2.05 4.44 -20.87
C LEU A 126 -2.99 4.56 -22.08
N HIS A 127 -2.44 4.36 -23.27
CA HIS A 127 -3.21 4.40 -24.52
C HIS A 127 -4.05 3.15 -24.77
N VAL A 128 -3.76 2.05 -24.07
CA VAL A 128 -4.45 0.76 -24.23
C VAL A 128 -5.02 0.28 -22.89
N PRO A 129 -6.21 -0.32 -22.87
CA PRO A 129 -6.73 -0.96 -21.66
C PRO A 129 -5.83 -2.10 -21.21
N VAL A 130 -5.79 -2.34 -19.90
CA VAL A 130 -5.01 -3.42 -19.27
C VAL A 130 -5.92 -4.48 -18.67
N ASP A 131 -5.39 -5.68 -18.45
CA ASP A 131 -6.09 -6.73 -17.71
C ASP A 131 -5.94 -6.57 -16.19
N VAL A 132 -6.69 -7.37 -15.43
CA VAL A 132 -6.66 -7.36 -13.95
C VAL A 132 -5.26 -7.67 -13.41
N ALA A 133 -4.57 -8.64 -14.01
CA ALA A 133 -3.22 -9.03 -13.60
C ALA A 133 -2.22 -7.86 -13.72
N THR A 134 -2.33 -7.08 -14.78
CA THR A 134 -1.48 -5.90 -15.02
C THR A 134 -1.81 -4.78 -14.04
N LEU A 135 -3.09 -4.47 -13.81
CA LEU A 135 -3.48 -3.45 -12.84
C LEU A 135 -3.03 -3.82 -11.41
N ALA A 136 -3.30 -5.06 -10.98
CA ALA A 136 -2.85 -5.57 -9.69
C ALA A 136 -1.32 -5.59 -9.60
N GLY A 137 -0.62 -5.88 -10.70
CA GLY A 137 0.84 -5.87 -10.76
C GLY A 137 1.44 -4.49 -10.58
N LEU A 138 0.82 -3.45 -11.15
CA LEU A 138 1.20 -2.05 -10.89
C LEU A 138 1.05 -1.70 -9.41
N ARG A 139 -0.09 -2.08 -8.79
CA ARG A 139 -0.29 -1.87 -7.35
C ARG A 139 0.73 -2.64 -6.51
N LEU A 140 1.07 -3.87 -6.90
CA LEU A 140 2.05 -4.69 -6.21
C LEU A 140 3.44 -4.05 -6.23
N GLY A 141 3.83 -3.47 -7.37
CA GLY A 141 5.07 -2.70 -7.49
C GLY A 141 5.10 -1.53 -6.51
N GLU A 142 4.06 -0.70 -6.52
CA GLU A 142 3.93 0.45 -5.60
C GLU A 142 4.03 0.03 -4.13
N VAL A 143 3.25 -0.97 -3.73
CA VAL A 143 3.27 -1.47 -2.34
C VAL A 143 4.65 -2.04 -2.00
N THR A 144 5.29 -2.77 -2.91
CA THR A 144 6.62 -3.38 -2.66
C THR A 144 7.69 -2.32 -2.43
N PHE A 145 7.78 -1.30 -3.30
CA PHE A 145 8.79 -0.26 -3.18
C PHE A 145 8.54 0.66 -1.99
N HIS A 146 7.29 1.05 -1.74
CA HIS A 146 6.98 1.92 -0.61
C HIS A 146 6.97 1.19 0.74
N THR A 147 6.75 -0.13 0.76
CA THR A 147 7.07 -0.94 1.95
C THR A 147 8.55 -0.85 2.27
N TRP A 148 9.42 -1.00 1.26
CA TRP A 148 10.86 -0.84 1.44
C TRP A 148 11.23 0.56 1.93
N ASP A 149 10.61 1.63 1.40
CA ASP A 149 10.82 3.00 1.89
C ASP A 149 10.52 3.15 3.38
N VAL A 150 9.51 2.43 3.90
CA VAL A 150 9.22 2.38 5.34
C VAL A 150 10.29 1.58 6.07
N GLU A 151 10.57 0.35 5.64
CA GLU A 151 11.44 -0.58 6.36
C GLU A 151 12.91 -0.12 6.42
N VAL A 152 13.44 0.48 5.35
CA VAL A 152 14.84 0.94 5.29
C VAL A 152 15.15 2.04 6.30
N THR A 153 14.12 2.73 6.78
CA THR A 153 14.19 3.69 7.91
C THR A 153 14.69 3.04 9.20
N PHE A 154 14.35 1.76 9.40
CA PHE A 154 14.60 1.03 10.64
C PHE A 154 15.66 -0.07 10.49
N ASP A 155 15.88 -0.52 9.26
CA ASP A 155 16.86 -1.55 8.91
C ASP A 155 17.54 -1.18 7.59
N PRO A 156 18.76 -0.61 7.62
CA PRO A 156 19.50 -0.24 6.42
C PRO A 156 19.83 -1.41 5.49
N ALA A 157 19.71 -2.66 5.95
CA ALA A 157 19.91 -3.86 5.15
C ALA A 157 18.60 -4.38 4.51
N ALA A 158 17.46 -3.71 4.73
CA ALA A 158 16.19 -4.07 4.11
C ALA A 158 16.30 -4.07 2.58
N VAL A 159 15.76 -5.10 1.94
CA VAL A 159 15.70 -5.23 0.48
C VAL A 159 14.23 -5.37 0.03
N PRO A 160 13.84 -4.78 -1.11
CA PRO A 160 12.45 -4.83 -1.57
C PRO A 160 11.94 -6.26 -1.78
N GLY A 161 10.74 -6.55 -1.27
CA GLY A 161 10.05 -7.83 -1.51
C GLY A 161 10.66 -9.05 -0.82
N ALA A 162 11.71 -8.88 0.00
CA ALA A 162 12.22 -10.00 0.80
C ALA A 162 11.22 -10.34 1.91
N ARG A 163 10.79 -11.60 1.94
CA ARG A 163 10.11 -12.16 3.11
C ARG A 163 11.12 -12.18 4.26
N ARG A 164 10.84 -11.45 5.35
CA ARG A 164 11.62 -11.59 6.58
C ARG A 164 11.32 -12.96 7.20
N GLU A 165 12.29 -13.87 7.16
CA GLU A 165 12.26 -15.08 7.99
C GLU A 165 12.74 -14.72 9.39
N GLY A 166 11.80 -14.67 10.35
CA GLY A 166 12.10 -14.40 11.75
C GLY A 166 12.32 -12.92 12.07
N THR A 167 11.56 -12.41 13.05
CA THR A 167 11.75 -11.06 13.58
C THR A 167 13.04 -11.01 14.40
N PRO A 168 14.04 -10.17 14.06
CA PRO A 168 15.04 -9.80 15.05
C PRO A 168 14.31 -8.96 16.11
N ALA A 169 14.38 -9.38 17.38
CA ALA A 169 13.85 -8.60 18.48
C ALA A 169 14.41 -7.16 18.40
N ARG A 170 13.52 -6.16 18.50
CA ARG A 170 13.94 -4.76 18.65
C ARG A 170 14.95 -4.69 19.80
N PRO A 171 16.12 -4.05 19.64
CA PRO A 171 16.99 -3.79 20.78
C PRO A 171 16.20 -2.93 21.79
N ASP A 172 16.12 -3.41 23.04
CA ASP A 172 15.41 -2.73 24.12
C ASP A 172 15.81 -1.25 24.16
N ARG A 173 14.82 -0.36 24.04
CA ARG A 173 15.02 1.07 24.28
C ARG A 173 15.42 1.21 25.75
N VAL A 174 16.71 1.43 26.00
CA VAL A 174 17.22 1.82 27.32
C VAL A 174 16.48 3.09 27.73
N ALA A 175 15.60 2.97 28.72
CA ALA A 175 14.90 4.11 29.31
C ALA A 175 15.95 5.06 29.90
N HIS A 176 16.16 6.20 29.26
CA HIS A 176 17.04 7.23 29.79
C HIS A 176 16.39 7.83 31.03
N ARG A 177 16.79 7.36 32.21
CA ARG A 177 16.36 7.92 33.49
C ARG A 177 16.96 9.33 33.62
N PRO A 178 16.17 10.37 33.92
CA PRO A 178 16.71 11.70 34.16
C PRO A 178 17.49 11.73 35.49
N PRO A 179 18.53 12.58 35.61
CA PRO A 179 19.29 12.70 36.85
C PRO A 179 18.41 13.31 37.96
N ARG A 180 18.59 12.81 39.18
CA ARG A 180 17.93 13.36 40.37
C ARG A 180 18.55 14.72 40.72
N PRO A 181 17.76 15.73 41.13
CA PRO A 181 18.31 16.96 41.67
C PRO A 181 18.96 16.69 43.02
N GLY A 182 20.14 17.26 43.23
CA GLY A 182 20.86 17.29 44.51
C GLY A 182 20.37 18.40 45.42
#